data_AF-A0A1U9LEP0-F1
#
_entry.id   AF-A0A1U9LEP0-F1
#
_cell.length_a   1.000
_cell.length_b   1.000
_cell.length_c   1.000
_cell.angle_alpha   90.00
_cell.angle_beta   90.00
_cell.angle_gamma   90.00
#
_symmetry.space_group_name_H-M   'P 1'
#
loop_
_entity.id
_entity.type
_entity.pdbx_description
1 polymer ?
#
loop_
_entity_poly.entity_id
_entity_poly.type
_entity_poly.pdbx_seq_one_letter_code
_entity_poly.pdbx_strand_id
1 'polypeptide(L)'
;MAVEKHSDVETYGLVSKIDRNSDLYKKYLNRIPKGFTTSSNVDDFVIDMMVKNDEIKIINDDLKNKNNVLHNKIDIISKDLNEKDFYIEQLRDELNRIRVFHDRELQNAKNEYKDAILKLDQEKERYSETYQEKIKESANIFLGSVVKSLVKREAELNTFALCWSFFGAFCLICGIVSVYYFSKSNIENFNVSWQGFLYYCVRGLAVIGIIGFLSRYAFMQSGNFMKEALRTDDRIHNIKFGQLYIVTYGAAAEWKEVKEALSNWNGKTKQDWKQKIKFEELTQTLNAAADIYRKNESAPEKKSAPEKKAINNIN
;
A
#
# COMPACT_ATOMS: atom_id res chain seq x y z
N MET A 1 1.38 -28.99 36.40
CA MET A 1 0.61 -28.81 37.65
C MET A 1 -0.55 -29.77 37.53
N ALA A 2 -0.65 -30.76 38.43
CA ALA A 2 -1.02 -32.15 38.09
C ALA A 2 -0.02 -32.76 37.07
N VAL A 3 0.53 -33.97 37.19
CA VAL A 3 0.31 -35.15 38.06
C VAL A 3 -0.94 -35.97 37.75
N GLU A 4 -0.75 -37.07 37.04
CA GLU A 4 -1.40 -38.34 37.38
C GLU A 4 -0.47 -39.51 36.98
N LYS A 5 -0.12 -40.36 37.95
CA LYS A 5 0.48 -41.68 37.74
C LYS A 5 -0.58 -42.69 38.16
N HIS A 6 -0.84 -43.71 37.36
CA HIS A 6 -1.50 -44.91 37.83
C HIS A 6 -0.62 -46.12 37.56
N SER A 7 -0.13 -46.73 38.65
CA SER A 7 0.76 -47.89 38.63
C SER A 7 0.65 -48.67 39.96
N ASP A 8 -0.49 -49.33 40.16
CA ASP A 8 -0.74 -50.35 41.18
C ASP A 8 -1.55 -51.46 40.47
N VAL A 9 -1.15 -52.74 40.38
CA VAL A 9 -0.64 -53.71 41.38
C VAL A 9 -1.78 -54.33 42.22
N GLU A 10 -2.55 -55.23 41.59
CA GLU A 10 -3.34 -56.25 42.28
C GLU A 10 -3.05 -57.66 41.71
N THR A 11 -2.05 -58.34 42.28
CA THR A 11 -1.74 -59.76 41.99
C THR A 11 -1.68 -60.60 43.29
N TYR A 12 -2.70 -60.44 44.14
CA TYR A 12 -2.79 -61.13 45.43
C TYR A 12 -3.54 -62.48 45.37
N GLY A 13 -2.80 -63.57 45.59
CA GLY A 13 -3.25 -64.67 46.44
C GLY A 13 -4.20 -65.75 45.89
N LEU A 14 -3.74 -66.57 44.92
CA LEU A 14 -4.42 -67.82 44.50
C LEU A 14 -3.63 -69.12 44.76
N VAL A 15 -2.77 -69.15 45.80
CA VAL A 15 -1.95 -70.34 46.13
C VAL A 15 -2.45 -71.10 47.39
N SER A 16 -3.24 -70.47 48.26
CA SER A 16 -3.52 -70.93 49.65
C SER A 16 -4.74 -71.86 49.83
N LYS A 17 -5.11 -72.68 48.83
CA LYS A 17 -6.33 -73.52 48.85
C LYS A 17 -6.15 -75.04 48.79
N ILE A 18 -4.94 -75.56 48.62
CA ILE A 18 -4.73 -77.03 48.50
C ILE A 18 -4.89 -77.76 49.85
N ASP A 19 -4.48 -77.15 50.97
CA ASP A 19 -4.39 -77.82 52.27
C ASP A 19 -5.75 -78.16 52.94
N ARG A 20 -6.85 -77.60 52.42
CA ARG A 20 -8.17 -77.68 53.10
C ARG A 20 -8.99 -78.95 52.80
N ASN A 21 -8.53 -79.84 51.92
CA ASN A 21 -9.24 -81.07 51.57
C ASN A 21 -9.11 -82.19 52.63
N SER A 22 -8.05 -82.20 53.44
CA SER A 22 -7.80 -83.24 54.45
C SER A 22 -8.92 -83.36 55.49
N ASP A 23 -9.35 -82.24 56.06
CA ASP A 23 -10.39 -82.24 57.10
C ASP A 23 -11.82 -82.36 56.55
N LEU A 24 -12.04 -82.01 55.27
CA LEU A 24 -13.30 -82.29 54.59
C LEU A 24 -13.52 -83.81 54.44
N TYR A 25 -12.49 -84.57 54.07
CA TYR A 25 -12.59 -86.04 53.93
C TYR A 25 -13.03 -86.71 55.24
N LYS A 26 -12.43 -86.31 56.38
CA LYS A 26 -12.83 -86.78 57.73
C LYS A 26 -14.27 -86.39 58.09
N LYS A 27 -14.78 -85.26 57.58
CA LYS A 27 -16.13 -84.77 57.85
C LYS A 27 -17.21 -85.51 57.04
N TYR A 28 -16.89 -86.02 55.85
CA TYR A 28 -17.82 -86.82 55.05
C TYR A 28 -17.96 -88.27 55.54
N LEU A 29 -16.88 -88.91 56.00
CA LEU A 29 -16.93 -90.27 56.57
C LEU A 29 -17.89 -90.39 57.78
N ASN A 30 -18.03 -89.32 58.57
CA ASN A 30 -18.96 -89.25 59.70
C ASN A 30 -20.44 -88.98 59.30
N ARG A 31 -20.80 -89.05 58.02
CA ARG A 31 -22.18 -88.82 57.53
C ARG A 31 -22.86 -90.02 56.86
N ILE A 32 -22.22 -91.19 56.82
CA ILE A 32 -22.81 -92.41 56.28
C ILE A 32 -23.90 -92.94 57.25
N PRO A 33 -25.16 -93.14 56.83
CA PRO A 33 -26.20 -93.69 57.68
C PRO A 33 -25.90 -95.15 58.07
N LYS A 34 -26.01 -95.49 59.35
CA LYS A 34 -25.85 -96.87 59.85
C LYS A 34 -27.07 -97.73 59.51
N GLY A 35 -27.21 -98.13 58.26
CA GLY A 35 -28.40 -98.85 57.79
C GLY A 35 -28.38 -99.29 56.32
N PHE A 36 -27.25 -99.85 55.83
CA PHE A 36 -27.20 -100.50 54.51
C PHE A 36 -26.33 -101.76 54.60
N THR A 37 -26.95 -102.94 54.60
CA THR A 37 -26.28 -104.23 54.84
C THR A 37 -26.44 -105.18 53.65
N THR A 38 -25.75 -104.86 52.55
CA THR A 38 -25.46 -105.80 51.44
C THR A 38 -24.01 -105.58 51.00
N SER A 39 -23.21 -106.65 50.96
CA SER A 39 -21.75 -106.53 50.85
C SER A 39 -21.26 -105.95 49.51
N SER A 40 -22.01 -106.11 48.42
CA SER A 40 -21.65 -105.60 47.09
C SER A 40 -21.66 -104.07 47.02
N ASN A 41 -22.63 -103.42 47.66
CA ASN A 41 -22.92 -102.01 47.41
C ASN A 41 -21.96 -101.07 48.15
N VAL A 42 -21.21 -101.56 49.14
CA VAL A 42 -20.19 -100.78 49.85
C VAL A 42 -18.90 -100.76 49.05
N ASP A 43 -18.50 -101.89 48.47
CA ASP A 43 -17.32 -101.98 47.62
C ASP A 43 -17.52 -101.17 46.32
N ASP A 44 -18.69 -101.29 45.65
CA ASP A 44 -19.05 -100.45 44.51
C ASP A 44 -18.99 -98.94 44.85
N PHE A 45 -19.48 -98.53 46.03
CA PHE A 45 -19.43 -97.13 46.46
C PHE A 45 -17.99 -96.65 46.75
N VAL A 46 -17.14 -97.48 47.35
CA VAL A 46 -15.74 -97.15 47.59
C VAL A 46 -14.96 -97.08 46.27
N ILE A 47 -15.24 -97.97 45.31
CA ILE A 47 -14.65 -97.96 43.97
C ILE A 47 -15.09 -96.71 43.20
N ASP A 48 -16.39 -96.38 43.19
CA ASP A 48 -16.93 -95.15 42.59
C ASP A 48 -16.27 -93.88 43.19
N MET A 49 -16.09 -93.85 44.52
CA MET A 49 -15.46 -92.73 45.20
C MET A 49 -13.94 -92.65 44.95
N MET A 50 -13.25 -93.79 44.75
CA MET A 50 -11.85 -93.82 44.33
C MET A 50 -11.68 -93.35 42.89
N VAL A 51 -12.47 -93.88 41.96
CA VAL A 51 -12.46 -93.48 40.54
C VAL A 51 -12.71 -91.98 40.42
N LYS A 52 -13.75 -91.44 41.08
CA LYS A 52 -14.02 -90.00 41.10
C LYS A 52 -12.91 -89.18 41.74
N ASN A 53 -12.21 -89.69 42.75
CA ASN A 53 -11.10 -88.98 43.38
C ASN A 53 -9.86 -88.93 42.45
N ASP A 54 -9.60 -89.98 41.68
CA ASP A 54 -8.55 -89.95 40.64
C ASP A 54 -8.96 -89.13 39.41
N GLU A 55 -10.23 -89.14 38.99
CA GLU A 55 -10.77 -88.19 38.00
C GLU A 55 -10.59 -86.73 38.45
N ILE A 56 -10.98 -86.40 39.68
CA ILE A 56 -10.77 -85.07 40.28
C ILE A 56 -9.29 -84.70 40.28
N LYS A 57 -8.39 -85.64 40.58
CA LYS A 57 -6.94 -85.42 40.55
C LYS A 57 -6.42 -85.14 39.14
N ILE A 58 -6.83 -85.92 38.14
CA ILE A 58 -6.49 -85.72 36.72
C ILE A 58 -7.00 -84.35 36.24
N ILE A 59 -8.23 -83.99 36.57
CA ILE A 59 -8.82 -82.68 36.26
C ILE A 59 -8.04 -81.55 36.93
N ASN A 60 -7.62 -81.72 38.19
CA ASN A 60 -6.87 -80.71 38.92
C ASN A 60 -5.44 -80.52 38.38
N ASP A 61 -4.76 -81.58 37.93
CA ASP A 61 -3.45 -81.49 37.29
C ASP A 61 -3.53 -80.92 35.85
N ASP A 62 -4.59 -81.21 35.10
CA ASP A 62 -4.88 -80.55 33.81
C ASP A 62 -5.20 -79.05 33.99
N LEU A 63 -6.03 -78.69 34.98
CA LEU A 63 -6.29 -77.30 35.34
C LEU A 63 -5.00 -76.57 35.74
N LYS A 64 -4.12 -77.21 36.53
CA LYS A 64 -2.83 -76.67 36.93
C LYS A 64 -1.91 -76.44 35.73
N ASN A 65 -1.82 -77.41 34.80
CA ASN A 65 -1.07 -77.25 33.56
C ASN A 65 -1.64 -76.13 32.67
N LYS A 66 -2.97 -76.04 32.52
CA LYS A 66 -3.63 -74.95 31.80
C LYS A 66 -3.34 -73.59 32.42
N ASN A 67 -3.34 -73.49 33.75
CA ASN A 67 -3.03 -72.24 34.46
C ASN A 67 -1.55 -71.85 34.30
N ASN A 68 -0.61 -72.80 34.34
CA ASN A 68 0.80 -72.55 34.04
C ASN A 68 1.02 -72.06 32.60
N VAL A 69 0.33 -72.68 31.62
CA VAL A 69 0.35 -72.23 30.22
C VAL A 69 -0.29 -70.85 30.05
N LEU A 70 -1.32 -70.51 30.86
CA LEU A 70 -1.94 -69.20 30.86
C LEU A 70 -1.00 -68.13 31.42
N HIS A 71 -0.32 -68.39 32.54
CA HIS A 71 0.69 -67.49 33.11
C HIS A 71 1.83 -67.23 32.12
N ASN A 72 2.42 -68.28 31.52
CA ASN A 72 3.46 -68.13 30.51
C ASN A 72 3.00 -67.27 29.31
N LYS A 73 1.72 -67.37 28.90
CA LYS A 73 1.16 -66.51 27.85
C LYS A 73 0.97 -65.06 28.31
N ILE A 74 0.53 -64.84 29.55
CA ILE A 74 0.38 -63.51 30.14
C ILE A 74 1.76 -62.83 30.19
N ASP A 75 2.80 -63.51 30.68
CA ASP A 75 4.16 -62.95 30.77
C ASP A 75 4.74 -62.56 29.40
N ILE A 76 4.50 -63.39 28.37
CA ILE A 76 4.89 -63.09 26.98
C ILE A 76 4.15 -61.85 26.45
N ILE A 77 2.83 -61.75 26.69
CA ILE A 77 2.01 -60.61 26.26
C ILE A 77 2.42 -59.33 27.01
N SER A 78 2.64 -59.40 28.32
CA SER A 78 3.13 -58.27 29.11
C SER A 78 4.51 -57.78 28.65
N LYS A 79 5.39 -58.68 28.19
CA LYS A 79 6.67 -58.29 27.60
C LYS A 79 6.50 -57.56 26.25
N ASP A 80 5.68 -58.11 25.36
CA ASP A 80 5.39 -57.51 24.04
C ASP A 80 4.69 -56.14 24.15
N LEU A 81 3.82 -55.95 25.16
CA LEU A 81 3.23 -54.65 25.50
C LEU A 81 4.29 -53.64 25.95
N ASN A 82 5.14 -54.00 26.93
CA ASN A 82 6.22 -53.12 27.41
C ASN A 82 7.20 -52.70 26.29
N GLU A 83 7.50 -53.61 25.36
CA GLU A 83 8.37 -53.34 24.20
C GLU A 83 7.72 -52.36 23.20
N LYS A 84 6.40 -52.45 23.02
CA LYS A 84 5.61 -51.52 22.20
C LYS A 84 5.42 -50.16 22.86
N ASP A 85 5.19 -50.10 24.17
CA ASP A 85 5.08 -48.83 24.91
C ASP A 85 6.41 -48.05 24.87
N PHE A 86 7.55 -48.74 24.98
CA PHE A 86 8.87 -48.15 24.78
C PHE A 86 9.04 -47.55 23.37
N TYR A 87 8.63 -48.29 22.32
CA TYR A 87 8.70 -47.82 20.94
C TYR A 87 7.75 -46.64 20.66
N ILE A 88 6.56 -46.64 21.26
CA ILE A 88 5.59 -45.52 21.19
C ILE A 88 6.16 -44.26 21.84
N GLU A 89 6.85 -44.38 22.98
CA GLU A 89 7.44 -43.23 23.65
C GLU A 89 8.67 -42.69 22.89
N GLN A 90 9.50 -43.56 22.28
CA GLN A 90 10.56 -43.10 21.38
C GLN A 90 10.00 -42.32 20.18
N LEU A 91 8.97 -42.85 19.51
CA LEU A 91 8.30 -42.16 18.40
C LEU A 91 7.71 -40.81 18.84
N ARG A 92 7.11 -40.75 20.03
CA ARG A 92 6.55 -39.51 20.62
C ARG A 92 7.65 -38.47 20.86
N ASP A 93 8.83 -38.91 21.32
CA ASP A 93 9.96 -38.02 21.58
C ASP A 93 10.58 -37.48 20.28
N GLU A 94 10.68 -38.30 19.23
CA GLU A 94 11.08 -37.86 17.89
C GLU A 94 10.06 -36.86 17.29
N LEU A 95 8.76 -37.13 17.41
CA LEU A 95 7.69 -36.23 16.95
C LEU A 95 7.72 -34.87 17.67
N ASN A 96 8.00 -34.87 18.99
CA ASN A 96 8.17 -33.66 19.78
C ASN A 96 9.41 -32.87 19.35
N ARG A 97 10.54 -33.52 19.06
CA ARG A 97 11.76 -32.87 18.56
C ARG A 97 11.52 -32.21 17.19
N ILE A 98 10.84 -32.91 16.28
CA ILE A 98 10.48 -32.38 14.95
C ILE A 98 9.53 -31.17 15.08
N ARG A 99 8.50 -31.25 15.93
CA ARG A 99 7.59 -30.11 16.19
C ARG A 99 8.35 -28.90 16.75
N VAL A 100 9.16 -29.08 17.79
CA VAL A 100 9.92 -27.98 18.42
C VAL A 100 10.95 -27.38 17.46
N PHE A 101 11.51 -28.16 16.53
CA PHE A 101 12.36 -27.64 15.47
C PHE A 101 11.56 -26.78 14.48
N HIS A 102 10.45 -27.30 13.96
CA HIS A 102 9.65 -26.60 12.95
C HIS A 102 8.96 -25.35 13.50
N ASP A 103 8.51 -25.36 14.76
CA ASP A 103 7.96 -24.17 15.45
C ASP A 103 9.01 -23.05 15.56
N ARG A 104 10.30 -23.38 15.71
CA ARG A 104 11.40 -22.39 15.71
C ARG A 104 11.67 -21.84 14.31
N GLU A 105 11.70 -22.69 13.29
CA GLU A 105 11.84 -22.22 11.90
C GLU A 105 10.69 -21.29 11.52
N LEU A 106 9.45 -21.65 11.88
CA LEU A 106 8.26 -20.86 11.60
C LEU A 106 8.22 -19.53 12.38
N GLN A 107 8.75 -19.49 13.61
CA GLN A 107 8.99 -18.21 14.30
C GLN A 107 10.10 -17.38 13.65
N ASN A 108 11.23 -17.99 13.28
CA ASN A 108 12.35 -17.29 12.65
C ASN A 108 11.92 -16.65 11.32
N ALA A 109 11.28 -17.42 10.44
CA ALA A 109 10.73 -16.92 9.18
C ALA A 109 9.68 -15.81 9.41
N LYS A 110 8.79 -15.97 10.40
CA LYS A 110 7.79 -14.94 10.73
C LYS A 110 8.42 -13.65 11.25
N ASN A 111 9.51 -13.73 12.01
CA ASN A 111 10.27 -12.57 12.45
C ASN A 111 11.00 -11.91 11.28
N GLU A 112 11.63 -12.68 10.40
CA GLU A 112 12.30 -12.18 9.19
C GLU A 112 11.32 -11.47 8.24
N TYR A 113 10.13 -12.05 8.00
CA TYR A 113 9.07 -11.38 7.23
C TYR A 113 8.60 -10.08 7.89
N LYS A 114 8.47 -10.04 9.22
CA LYS A 114 8.08 -8.82 9.95
C LYS A 114 9.14 -7.73 9.80
N ASP A 115 10.42 -8.07 9.94
CA ASP A 115 11.53 -7.14 9.79
C ASP A 115 11.69 -6.67 8.33
N ALA A 116 11.40 -7.53 7.35
CA ALA A 116 11.38 -7.15 5.93
C ALA A 116 10.26 -6.15 5.62
N ILE A 117 9.04 -6.36 6.14
CA ILE A 117 7.92 -5.40 6.01
C ILE A 117 8.29 -4.07 6.67
N LEU A 118 8.85 -4.10 7.88
CA LEU A 118 9.20 -2.88 8.63
C LEU A 118 10.30 -2.07 7.93
N LYS A 119 11.28 -2.73 7.29
CA LYS A 119 12.27 -2.08 6.42
C LYS A 119 11.63 -1.47 5.18
N LEU A 120 10.73 -2.19 4.51
CA LEU A 120 10.02 -1.68 3.32
C LEU A 120 9.16 -0.45 3.62
N ASP A 121 8.46 -0.40 4.77
CA ASP A 121 7.72 0.79 5.17
C ASP A 121 8.66 1.97 5.52
N GLN A 122 9.78 1.73 6.22
CA GLN A 122 10.79 2.78 6.49
C GLN A 122 11.51 3.31 5.24
N GLU A 123 11.73 2.47 4.23
CA GLU A 123 12.26 2.90 2.93
C GLU A 123 11.20 3.71 2.17
N LYS A 124 9.95 3.22 2.13
CA LYS A 124 8.81 3.89 1.51
C LYS A 124 8.52 5.26 2.14
N GLU A 125 8.65 5.41 3.45
CA GLU A 125 8.58 6.71 4.14
C GLU A 125 9.67 7.66 3.64
N ARG A 126 10.96 7.26 3.68
CA ARG A 126 12.08 8.10 3.20
C ARG A 126 12.03 8.41 1.70
N TYR A 127 11.59 7.47 0.87
CA TYR A 127 11.33 7.73 -0.54
C TYR A 127 10.15 8.70 -0.70
N SER A 128 9.11 8.61 0.12
CA SER A 128 7.99 9.56 0.07
C SER A 128 8.39 10.98 0.46
N GLU A 129 9.24 11.17 1.47
CA GLU A 129 9.72 12.50 1.90
C GLU A 129 10.62 13.13 0.83
N THR A 130 11.66 12.41 0.41
CA THR A 130 12.61 12.92 -0.59
C THR A 130 11.98 13.11 -1.98
N TYR A 131 10.93 12.36 -2.31
CA TYR A 131 10.12 12.56 -3.52
C TYR A 131 9.15 13.74 -3.38
N GLN A 132 8.56 13.94 -2.20
CA GLN A 132 7.75 15.13 -1.89
C GLN A 132 8.55 16.42 -1.98
N GLU A 133 9.77 16.47 -1.43
CA GLU A 133 10.64 17.64 -1.53
C GLU A 133 10.98 17.95 -2.99
N LYS A 134 11.43 16.96 -3.76
CA LYS A 134 11.75 17.12 -5.19
C LYS A 134 10.54 17.57 -6.02
N ILE A 135 9.33 17.07 -5.72
CA ILE A 135 8.09 17.54 -6.36
C ILE A 135 7.78 18.99 -5.97
N LYS A 136 7.84 19.34 -4.68
CA LYS A 136 7.56 20.70 -4.20
C LYS A 136 8.56 21.70 -4.80
N GLU A 137 9.85 21.38 -4.81
CA GLU A 137 10.90 22.20 -5.43
C GLU A 137 10.67 22.36 -6.94
N SER A 138 10.53 21.25 -7.67
CA SER A 138 10.34 21.28 -9.13
C SER A 138 9.07 22.03 -9.55
N ALA A 139 7.96 21.81 -8.84
CA ALA A 139 6.71 22.53 -9.08
C ALA A 139 6.83 24.02 -8.74
N ASN A 140 7.49 24.37 -7.64
CA ASN A 140 7.70 25.76 -7.25
C ASN A 140 8.60 26.52 -8.25
N ILE A 141 9.69 25.90 -8.72
CA ILE A 141 10.57 26.46 -9.76
C ILE A 141 9.79 26.63 -11.08
N PHE A 142 9.09 25.59 -11.54
CA PHE A 142 8.36 25.64 -12.80
C PHE A 142 7.21 26.65 -12.77
N LEU A 143 6.29 26.53 -11.80
CA LEU A 143 5.14 27.44 -11.67
C LEU A 143 5.59 28.87 -11.35
N GLY A 144 6.63 29.05 -10.54
CA GLY A 144 7.24 30.36 -10.30
C GLY A 144 7.80 31.00 -11.58
N SER A 145 8.45 30.23 -12.46
CA SER A 145 8.93 30.73 -13.75
C SER A 145 7.79 31.13 -14.69
N VAL A 146 6.71 30.35 -14.71
CA VAL A 146 5.49 30.61 -15.49
C VAL A 146 4.80 31.87 -14.98
N VAL A 147 4.54 31.97 -13.67
CA VAL A 147 3.93 33.16 -13.02
C VAL A 147 4.78 34.41 -13.26
N LYS A 148 6.11 34.33 -13.16
CA LYS A 148 7.01 35.46 -13.45
C LYS A 148 6.92 35.94 -14.91
N SER A 149 6.79 35.02 -15.86
CA SER A 149 6.55 35.34 -17.27
C SER A 149 5.20 36.02 -17.50
N LEU A 150 4.15 35.54 -16.82
CA LEU A 150 2.80 36.10 -16.90
C LEU A 150 2.68 37.48 -16.26
N VAL A 151 3.25 37.70 -15.07
CA VAL A 151 3.31 39.02 -14.39
C VAL A 151 4.08 40.03 -15.25
N LYS A 152 5.18 39.61 -15.91
CA LYS A 152 5.87 40.47 -16.88
C LYS A 152 4.94 40.88 -18.03
N ARG A 153 4.21 39.92 -18.62
CA ARG A 153 3.29 40.20 -19.73
C ARG A 153 2.09 41.05 -19.32
N GLU A 154 1.60 40.89 -18.10
CA GLU A 154 0.56 41.74 -17.49
C GLU A 154 1.03 43.20 -17.38
N ALA A 155 2.25 43.43 -16.87
CA ALA A 155 2.86 44.75 -16.79
C ALA A 155 3.10 45.39 -18.19
N GLU A 156 3.52 44.59 -19.17
CA GLU A 156 3.62 45.01 -20.58
C GLU A 156 2.24 45.43 -21.13
N LEU A 157 1.20 44.60 -20.95
CA LEU A 157 -0.17 44.93 -21.39
C LEU A 157 -0.72 46.20 -20.70
N ASN A 158 -0.46 46.39 -19.42
CA ASN A 158 -0.90 47.56 -18.67
C ASN A 158 -0.16 48.84 -19.11
N THR A 159 1.16 48.77 -19.32
CA THR A 159 1.94 49.91 -19.84
C THR A 159 1.53 50.29 -21.27
N PHE A 160 1.21 49.31 -22.14
CA PHE A 160 0.58 49.59 -23.44
C PHE A 160 -0.82 50.20 -23.29
N ALA A 161 -1.67 49.70 -22.38
CA ALA A 161 -2.99 50.26 -22.13
C ALA A 161 -2.94 51.73 -21.69
N LEU A 162 -2.01 52.07 -20.80
CA LEU A 162 -1.76 53.45 -20.35
C LEU A 162 -1.24 54.32 -21.50
N CYS A 163 -0.24 53.84 -22.27
CA CYS A 163 0.32 54.57 -23.41
C CYS A 163 -0.74 54.93 -24.46
N TRP A 164 -1.59 53.97 -24.84
CA TRP A 164 -2.71 54.22 -25.76
C TRP A 164 -3.77 55.17 -25.19
N SER A 165 -4.00 55.17 -23.87
CA SER A 165 -4.89 56.14 -23.21
C SER A 165 -4.31 57.57 -23.25
N PHE A 166 -3.02 57.74 -22.92
CA PHE A 166 -2.33 59.01 -23.03
C PHE A 166 -2.30 59.54 -24.47
N PHE A 167 -2.07 58.68 -25.46
CA PHE A 167 -2.13 59.05 -26.88
C PHE A 167 -3.55 59.49 -27.28
N GLY A 168 -4.59 58.75 -26.87
CA GLY A 168 -5.99 59.11 -27.12
C GLY A 168 -6.39 60.46 -26.51
N ALA A 169 -5.91 60.77 -25.30
CA ALA A 169 -6.11 62.06 -24.63
C ALA A 169 -5.32 63.20 -25.30
N PHE A 170 -4.05 62.95 -25.67
CA PHE A 170 -3.21 63.91 -26.39
C PHE A 170 -3.83 64.29 -27.74
N CYS A 171 -4.40 63.33 -28.48
CA CYS A 171 -5.15 63.61 -29.70
C CYS A 171 -6.32 64.59 -29.48
N LEU A 172 -7.08 64.47 -28.38
CA LEU A 172 -8.18 65.41 -28.08
C LEU A 172 -7.66 66.82 -27.76
N ILE A 173 -6.58 66.92 -26.98
CA ILE A 173 -5.93 68.21 -26.67
C ILE A 173 -5.46 68.88 -27.96
N CYS A 174 -4.77 68.13 -28.84
CA CYS A 174 -4.37 68.61 -30.17
C CYS A 174 -5.56 69.00 -31.05
N GLY A 175 -6.70 68.31 -30.95
CA GLY A 175 -7.95 68.69 -31.62
C GLY A 175 -8.49 70.04 -31.16
N ILE A 176 -8.60 70.25 -29.84
CA ILE A 176 -9.06 71.51 -29.24
C ILE A 176 -8.12 72.66 -29.61
N VAL A 177 -6.80 72.45 -29.49
CA VAL A 177 -5.77 73.43 -29.86
C VAL A 177 -5.81 73.75 -31.36
N SER A 178 -5.98 72.75 -32.22
CA SER A 178 -6.14 72.95 -33.68
C SER A 178 -7.35 73.81 -34.01
N VAL A 179 -8.52 73.52 -33.42
CA VAL A 179 -9.74 74.32 -33.60
C VAL A 179 -9.56 75.75 -33.11
N TYR A 180 -8.87 75.96 -31.98
CA TYR A 180 -8.56 77.30 -31.46
C TYR A 180 -7.65 78.10 -32.41
N TYR A 181 -6.56 77.51 -32.91
CA TYR A 181 -5.68 78.16 -33.88
C TYR A 181 -6.39 78.46 -35.21
N PHE A 182 -7.15 77.51 -35.76
CA PHE A 182 -7.95 77.73 -36.97
C PHE A 182 -9.05 78.78 -36.78
N SER A 183 -9.64 78.90 -35.59
CA SER A 183 -10.58 79.98 -35.29
C SER A 183 -9.88 81.33 -35.35
N LYS A 184 -8.76 81.49 -34.63
CA LYS A 184 -7.99 82.74 -34.59
C LYS A 184 -7.50 83.18 -35.98
N SER A 185 -6.91 82.28 -36.76
CA SER A 185 -6.30 82.63 -38.06
C SER A 185 -7.30 83.11 -39.12
N ASN A 186 -8.58 82.76 -38.99
CA ASN A 186 -9.61 83.13 -39.98
C ASN A 186 -10.36 84.42 -39.59
N ILE A 187 -10.33 84.85 -38.32
CA ILE A 187 -11.00 86.08 -37.86
C ILE A 187 -10.35 87.35 -38.45
N GLU A 188 -9.06 87.32 -38.77
CA GLU A 188 -8.36 88.48 -39.35
C GLU A 188 -8.75 88.75 -40.83
N ASN A 189 -9.52 87.86 -41.47
CA ASN A 189 -9.89 87.92 -42.89
C ASN A 189 -11.42 87.95 -43.12
N PHE A 190 -12.16 88.76 -42.34
CA PHE A 190 -13.63 88.70 -42.24
C PHE A 190 -14.46 89.06 -43.51
N ASN A 191 -13.86 89.23 -44.68
CA ASN A 191 -14.55 89.44 -45.96
C ASN A 191 -14.75 88.13 -46.74
N VAL A 192 -15.35 87.12 -46.09
CA VAL A 192 -15.48 85.75 -46.62
C VAL A 192 -16.84 85.57 -47.30
N SER A 193 -16.86 85.23 -48.58
CA SER A 193 -18.09 84.88 -49.29
C SER A 193 -18.73 83.60 -48.72
N TRP A 194 -20.06 83.46 -48.87
CA TRP A 194 -20.85 82.34 -48.31
C TRP A 194 -20.29 80.94 -48.63
N GLN A 195 -19.76 80.75 -49.85
CA GLN A 195 -19.12 79.50 -50.28
C GLN A 195 -17.83 79.20 -49.48
N GLY A 196 -17.08 80.23 -49.11
CA GLY A 196 -15.88 80.13 -48.28
C GLY A 196 -16.22 79.74 -46.84
N PHE A 197 -17.26 80.34 -46.26
CA PHE A 197 -17.78 79.93 -44.95
C PHE A 197 -18.15 78.43 -44.93
N LEU A 198 -18.91 77.97 -45.93
CA LEU A 198 -19.28 76.55 -46.06
C LEU A 198 -18.05 75.64 -46.18
N TYR A 199 -17.04 76.04 -46.96
CA TYR A 199 -15.76 75.31 -47.07
C TYR A 199 -15.03 75.19 -45.73
N TYR A 200 -14.94 76.28 -44.94
CA TYR A 200 -14.33 76.24 -43.62
C TYR A 200 -15.11 75.35 -42.64
N CYS A 201 -16.45 75.38 -42.66
CA CYS A 201 -17.28 74.48 -41.84
C CYS A 201 -17.04 73.01 -42.18
N VAL A 202 -17.07 72.62 -43.46
CA VAL A 202 -16.84 71.23 -43.88
C VAL A 202 -15.41 70.78 -43.55
N ARG A 203 -14.41 71.63 -43.78
CA ARG A 203 -13.00 71.35 -43.45
C ARG A 203 -12.80 71.18 -41.93
N GLY A 204 -13.38 72.04 -41.12
CA GLY A 204 -13.31 71.95 -39.65
C GLY A 204 -13.95 70.67 -39.12
N LEU A 205 -15.14 70.33 -39.62
CA LEU A 205 -15.87 69.11 -39.27
C LEU A 205 -15.08 67.85 -39.67
N ALA A 206 -14.44 67.83 -40.84
CA ALA A 206 -13.56 66.75 -41.27
C ALA A 206 -12.35 66.56 -40.35
N VAL A 207 -11.67 67.65 -39.95
CA VAL A 207 -10.53 67.60 -39.01
C VAL A 207 -10.96 67.07 -37.64
N ILE A 208 -12.07 67.57 -37.09
CA ILE A 208 -12.63 67.10 -35.81
C ILE A 208 -13.03 65.62 -35.90
N GLY A 209 -13.65 65.20 -37.01
CA GLY A 209 -14.04 63.82 -37.26
C GLY A 209 -12.85 62.85 -37.28
N ILE A 210 -11.77 63.20 -37.99
CA ILE A 210 -10.54 62.38 -38.06
C ILE A 210 -9.89 62.26 -36.68
N ILE A 211 -9.74 63.37 -35.95
CA ILE A 211 -9.11 63.38 -34.62
C ILE A 211 -9.98 62.64 -33.59
N GLY A 212 -11.29 62.82 -33.62
CA GLY A 212 -12.24 62.09 -32.78
C GLY A 212 -12.25 60.58 -33.06
N PHE A 213 -12.16 60.17 -34.32
CA PHE A 213 -12.03 58.76 -34.70
C PHE A 213 -10.71 58.16 -34.21
N LEU A 214 -9.59 58.85 -34.40
CA LEU A 214 -8.27 58.39 -33.95
C LEU A 214 -8.20 58.27 -32.41
N SER A 215 -8.74 59.25 -31.69
CA SER A 215 -8.84 59.22 -30.23
C SER A 215 -9.74 58.06 -29.75
N ARG A 216 -10.92 57.87 -30.36
CA ARG A 216 -11.80 56.73 -30.07
C ARG A 216 -11.12 55.38 -30.33
N TYR A 217 -10.35 55.26 -31.40
CA TYR A 217 -9.57 54.06 -31.70
C TYR A 217 -8.51 53.79 -30.62
N ALA A 218 -7.75 54.82 -30.21
CA ALA A 218 -6.76 54.72 -29.16
C ALA A 218 -7.37 54.28 -27.80
N PHE A 219 -8.49 54.89 -27.38
CA PHE A 219 -9.19 54.47 -26.17
C PHE A 219 -9.79 53.07 -26.27
N MET A 220 -10.29 52.66 -27.45
CA MET A 220 -10.77 51.29 -27.66
C MET A 220 -9.65 50.27 -27.51
N GLN A 221 -8.46 50.55 -28.05
CA GLN A 221 -7.29 49.68 -27.91
C GLN A 221 -6.75 49.65 -26.49
N SER A 222 -6.67 50.79 -25.79
CA SER A 222 -6.38 50.85 -24.35
C SER A 222 -7.33 49.96 -23.54
N GLY A 223 -8.64 50.08 -23.77
CA GLY A 223 -9.65 49.25 -23.11
C GLY A 223 -9.59 47.76 -23.47
N ASN A 224 -9.06 47.40 -24.64
CA ASN A 224 -8.82 46.00 -25.02
C ASN A 224 -7.58 45.42 -24.32
N PHE A 225 -6.47 46.17 -24.27
CA PHE A 225 -5.27 45.75 -23.53
C PHE A 225 -5.55 45.63 -22.03
N MET A 226 -6.30 46.56 -21.44
CA MET A 226 -6.67 46.52 -20.02
C MET A 226 -7.53 45.29 -19.68
N LYS A 227 -8.46 44.89 -20.56
CA LYS A 227 -9.25 43.65 -20.38
C LYS A 227 -8.41 42.39 -20.44
N GLU A 228 -7.37 42.34 -21.28
CA GLU A 228 -6.49 41.16 -21.34
C GLU A 228 -5.41 41.17 -20.25
N ALA A 229 -5.04 42.34 -19.71
CA ALA A 229 -4.27 42.45 -18.47
C ALA A 229 -5.06 41.89 -17.28
N LEU A 230 -6.31 42.32 -17.10
CA LEU A 230 -7.23 41.76 -16.07
C LEU A 230 -7.40 40.25 -16.22
N ARG A 231 -7.65 39.74 -17.43
CA ARG A 231 -7.67 38.27 -17.68
C ARG A 231 -6.32 37.58 -17.45
N THR A 232 -5.22 38.32 -17.48
CA THR A 232 -3.88 37.77 -17.18
C THR A 232 -3.66 37.72 -15.67
N ASP A 233 -4.21 38.63 -14.87
CA ASP A 233 -4.22 38.53 -13.39
C ASP A 233 -5.24 37.50 -12.86
N ASP A 234 -6.49 37.51 -13.37
CA ASP A 234 -7.50 36.46 -13.13
C ASP A 234 -6.95 35.07 -13.43
N ARG A 235 -6.11 34.98 -14.47
CA ARG A 235 -5.22 33.83 -14.67
C ARG A 235 -4.25 33.75 -13.50
N ILE A 236 -3.19 34.57 -13.41
CA ILE A 236 -2.08 34.52 -12.42
C ILE A 236 -2.51 34.06 -11.01
N HIS A 237 -3.62 34.57 -10.49
CA HIS A 237 -4.23 34.17 -9.22
C HIS A 237 -4.48 32.65 -9.09
N ASN A 238 -5.01 32.01 -10.13
CA ASN A 238 -5.36 30.58 -10.15
C ASN A 238 -4.15 29.61 -10.19
N ILE A 239 -3.00 29.96 -10.80
CA ILE A 239 -1.76 29.17 -10.66
C ILE A 239 -1.12 29.44 -9.31
N LYS A 240 -1.18 30.67 -8.77
CA LYS A 240 -0.73 30.94 -7.39
C LYS A 240 -1.51 30.06 -6.40
N PHE A 241 -2.81 29.84 -6.60
CA PHE A 241 -3.59 28.85 -5.83
C PHE A 241 -3.19 27.40 -6.09
N GLY A 242 -3.00 26.98 -7.34
CA GLY A 242 -2.52 25.62 -7.65
C GLY A 242 -1.13 25.31 -7.07
N GLN A 243 -0.23 26.29 -7.11
CA GLN A 243 1.10 26.27 -6.51
C GLN A 243 1.01 26.18 -4.98
N LEU A 244 0.14 26.97 -4.35
CA LEU A 244 -0.15 26.88 -2.91
C LEU A 244 -0.70 25.50 -2.53
N TYR A 245 -1.61 24.92 -3.32
CA TYR A 245 -2.14 23.57 -3.07
C TYR A 245 -1.06 22.50 -3.12
N ILE A 246 -0.18 22.52 -4.14
CA ILE A 246 0.94 21.58 -4.25
C ILE A 246 1.95 21.74 -3.10
N VAL A 247 2.26 22.98 -2.69
CA VAL A 247 3.15 23.25 -1.54
C VAL A 247 2.54 22.75 -0.23
N THR A 248 1.23 22.94 -0.04
CA THR A 248 0.51 22.59 1.20
C THR A 248 0.27 21.08 1.32
N TYR A 249 -0.26 20.44 0.27
CA TYR A 249 -0.72 19.04 0.29
C TYR A 249 0.30 18.04 -0.29
N GLY A 250 1.32 18.49 -1.02
CA GLY A 250 2.42 17.63 -1.49
C GLY A 250 1.95 16.42 -2.31
N ALA A 251 2.43 15.23 -1.95
CA ALA A 251 2.05 13.98 -2.62
C ALA A 251 0.71 13.40 -2.13
N ALA A 252 0.07 13.99 -1.12
CA ALA A 252 -1.29 13.64 -0.69
C ALA A 252 -2.37 14.42 -1.48
N ALA A 253 -1.98 15.41 -2.29
CA ALA A 253 -2.88 16.08 -3.21
C ALA A 253 -3.39 15.10 -4.29
N GLU A 254 -4.70 14.84 -4.35
CA GLU A 254 -5.23 14.00 -5.43
C GLU A 254 -4.97 14.71 -6.77
N TRP A 255 -4.14 14.11 -7.63
CA TRP A 255 -3.69 14.71 -8.90
C TRP A 255 -4.85 15.20 -9.78
N LYS A 256 -6.03 14.58 -9.61
CA LYS A 256 -7.32 14.97 -10.19
C LYS A 256 -7.74 16.40 -9.79
N GLU A 257 -7.74 16.75 -8.51
CA GLU A 257 -8.12 18.07 -8.01
C GLU A 257 -7.12 19.15 -8.45
N VAL A 258 -5.83 18.86 -8.33
CA VAL A 258 -4.75 19.75 -8.79
C VAL A 258 -4.89 20.05 -10.29
N LYS A 259 -5.17 19.01 -11.07
CA LYS A 259 -5.43 19.11 -12.51
C LYS A 259 -6.74 19.82 -12.82
N GLU A 260 -7.77 19.70 -11.98
CA GLU A 260 -9.04 20.40 -12.16
C GLU A 260 -8.91 21.91 -11.90
N ALA A 261 -8.20 22.31 -10.84
CA ALA A 261 -7.84 23.71 -10.57
C ALA A 261 -6.97 24.30 -11.70
N LEU A 262 -5.91 23.60 -12.12
CA LEU A 262 -5.01 24.03 -13.21
C LEU A 262 -5.65 23.95 -14.61
N SER A 263 -6.68 23.13 -14.81
CA SER A 263 -7.48 23.11 -16.05
C SER A 263 -8.38 24.34 -16.13
N ASN A 264 -9.03 24.70 -15.01
CA ASN A 264 -9.96 25.83 -14.94
C ASN A 264 -9.26 27.21 -15.04
N TRP A 265 -7.96 27.30 -14.74
CA TRP A 265 -7.11 28.48 -15.04
C TRP A 265 -7.32 29.06 -16.44
N ASN A 266 -7.51 28.21 -17.48
CA ASN A 266 -7.64 28.70 -18.85
C ASN A 266 -9.02 29.35 -19.14
N GLY A 267 -9.89 29.44 -18.12
CA GLY A 267 -10.88 30.50 -17.96
C GLY A 267 -11.93 30.59 -19.06
N LYS A 268 -12.34 29.45 -19.64
CA LYS A 268 -13.30 29.34 -20.76
C LYS A 268 -13.10 30.44 -21.82
N THR A 269 -11.84 30.63 -22.23
CA THR A 269 -11.46 31.68 -23.18
C THR A 269 -12.16 31.46 -24.54
N LYS A 270 -13.32 32.11 -24.76
CA LYS A 270 -13.97 32.23 -26.07
C LYS A 270 -13.17 33.18 -26.98
N GLN A 271 -12.00 32.73 -27.43
CA GLN A 271 -11.32 33.29 -28.59
C GLN A 271 -11.10 32.17 -29.61
N ASP A 272 -11.98 32.16 -30.59
CA ASP A 272 -12.08 31.13 -31.62
C ASP A 272 -11.11 31.40 -32.77
N TRP A 273 -9.80 31.27 -32.52
CA TRP A 273 -8.79 31.10 -33.56
C TRP A 273 -7.46 30.52 -33.03
N LYS A 274 -7.07 29.37 -33.59
CA LYS A 274 -5.68 28.86 -33.71
C LYS A 274 -4.78 28.93 -32.46
N GLN A 275 -4.91 27.94 -31.57
CA GLN A 275 -3.98 26.79 -31.54
C GLN A 275 -4.39 25.75 -30.47
N LYS A 276 -4.49 24.48 -30.86
CA LYS A 276 -4.46 23.37 -29.91
C LYS A 276 -3.02 23.20 -29.42
N ILE A 277 -2.73 23.58 -28.17
CA ILE A 277 -1.53 23.09 -27.49
C ILE A 277 -1.75 21.59 -27.25
N LYS A 278 -1.03 20.74 -27.97
CA LYS A 278 -1.10 19.28 -27.82
C LYS A 278 -0.38 18.87 -26.54
N PHE A 279 -1.16 18.71 -25.47
CA PHE A 279 -0.65 18.19 -24.19
C PHE A 279 0.00 16.79 -24.34
N GLU A 280 -0.38 16.06 -25.40
CA GLU A 280 0.19 14.78 -25.85
C GLU A 280 1.72 14.84 -26.08
N GLU A 281 2.23 15.90 -26.73
CA GLU A 281 3.66 16.09 -27.00
C GLU A 281 4.43 16.41 -25.70
N LEU A 282 3.77 17.10 -24.76
CA LEU A 282 4.33 17.41 -23.44
C LEU A 282 4.40 16.14 -22.56
N THR A 283 3.43 15.23 -22.66
CA THR A 283 3.52 13.90 -22.02
C THR A 283 4.57 13.00 -22.67
N GLN A 284 4.77 13.05 -23.99
CA GLN A 284 5.82 12.28 -24.66
C GLN A 284 7.22 12.75 -24.26
N THR A 285 7.45 14.06 -24.17
CA THR A 285 8.75 14.62 -23.74
C THR A 285 9.05 14.35 -22.27
N LEU A 286 8.06 14.40 -21.38
CA LEU A 286 8.21 13.97 -19.98
C LEU A 286 8.54 12.48 -19.83
N ASN A 287 7.86 11.60 -20.58
CA ASN A 287 8.15 10.17 -20.55
C ASN A 287 9.56 9.87 -21.10
N ALA A 288 9.96 10.51 -22.22
CA ALA A 288 11.31 10.37 -22.76
C ALA A 288 12.39 10.85 -21.79
N ALA A 289 12.15 11.93 -21.05
CA ALA A 289 13.06 12.40 -20.00
C ALA A 289 13.16 11.41 -18.82
N ALA A 290 12.04 10.79 -18.41
CA ALA A 290 12.02 9.76 -17.38
C ALA A 290 12.77 8.49 -17.82
N ASP A 291 12.60 8.04 -19.06
CA ASP A 291 13.31 6.88 -19.60
C ASP A 291 14.83 7.13 -19.72
N ILE A 292 15.26 8.35 -20.06
CA ILE A 292 16.68 8.74 -20.03
C ILE A 292 17.24 8.65 -18.60
N TYR A 293 16.50 9.13 -17.60
CA TYR A 293 16.92 9.03 -16.19
C TYR A 293 17.05 7.56 -15.75
N ARG A 294 16.02 6.76 -16.02
CA ARG A 294 15.96 5.31 -15.69
C ARG A 294 17.05 4.49 -16.39
N LYS A 295 17.49 4.93 -17.58
CA LYS A 295 18.60 4.33 -18.34
C LYS A 295 19.98 4.70 -17.79
N ASN A 296 20.13 5.88 -17.18
CA ASN A 296 21.37 6.28 -16.52
C ASN A 296 21.53 5.61 -15.14
N GLU A 297 20.42 5.35 -14.44
CA GLU A 297 20.40 4.65 -13.14
C GLU A 297 20.74 3.15 -13.23
N SER A 298 20.74 2.58 -14.45
CA SER A 298 21.01 1.15 -14.72
C SER A 298 22.40 0.86 -15.32
N ALA A 299 23.31 1.84 -15.34
CA ALA A 299 24.68 1.69 -15.80
C ALA A 299 25.69 1.64 -14.61
N PRO A 300 26.42 0.52 -14.40
CA PRO A 300 27.36 0.41 -13.28
C PRO A 300 28.65 1.22 -13.49
N GLU A 301 29.29 1.66 -12.40
CA GLU A 301 30.56 2.38 -12.40
C GLU A 301 31.64 1.71 -13.26
N LYS A 302 32.40 2.51 -14.04
CA LYS A 302 33.77 2.16 -14.44
C LYS A 302 34.74 3.31 -14.19
N LYS A 303 35.60 3.11 -13.20
CA LYS A 303 36.75 3.97 -12.87
C LYS A 303 37.95 3.62 -13.76
N SER A 304 38.54 4.60 -14.43
CA SER A 304 40.01 4.77 -14.52
C SER A 304 40.43 6.01 -15.33
N ALA A 305 41.43 6.72 -14.80
CA ALA A 305 42.30 7.66 -15.51
C ALA A 305 43.74 7.08 -15.47
N PRO A 306 44.80 7.67 -16.08
CA PRO A 306 44.91 8.97 -16.79
C PRO A 306 45.57 8.79 -18.20
N GLU A 307 46.48 9.58 -18.81
CA GLU A 307 47.28 10.78 -18.44
C GLU A 307 47.89 11.51 -19.67
N LYS A 308 48.57 12.65 -19.42
CA LYS A 308 49.72 13.26 -20.16
C LYS A 308 49.59 13.75 -21.62
N LYS A 309 49.49 15.08 -21.71
CA LYS A 309 50.40 16.05 -22.40
C LYS A 309 50.52 16.11 -23.95
N ALA A 310 50.00 17.21 -24.51
CA ALA A 310 50.76 18.34 -25.10
C ALA A 310 49.83 19.59 -25.03
N ILE A 311 50.19 20.83 -24.68
CA ILE A 311 51.41 21.67 -24.69
C ILE A 311 51.76 22.28 -26.07
N ASN A 312 51.67 23.62 -26.11
CA ASN A 312 52.01 24.58 -27.17
C ASN A 312 51.10 24.58 -28.43
N ASN A 313 50.88 25.73 -29.11
CA ASN A 313 51.42 27.07 -28.87
C ASN A 313 50.40 28.20 -29.13
N ILE A 314 50.72 29.41 -28.67
CA ILE A 314 50.01 30.66 -29.02
C ILE A 314 50.80 31.39 -30.12
N ASN A 315 50.11 31.78 -31.19
CA ASN A 315 50.26 33.03 -31.96
C ASN A 315 49.17 33.09 -33.04
#